data_AF-A0A7R9T7W3-F1
#
_entry.id   AF-A0A7R9T7W3-F1
#
_cell.length_a   1.000
_cell.length_b   1.000
_cell.length_c   1.000
_cell.angle_alpha   90.00
_cell.angle_beta   90.00
_cell.angle_gamma   90.00
#
_symmetry.space_group_name_H-M   'P 1'
#
loop_
_entity.id
_entity.type
_entity.pdbx_description
1 polymer ?
#
loop_
_entity_poly.entity_id
_entity_poly.type
_entity_poly.pdbx_seq_one_letter_code
_entity_poly.pdbx_strand_id
1 'polypeptide(L)'
;GDDEALVVKLYSDLSLLRTESDQRGAVDKIASVFGLGPTVWSSTHEGIAHSFVPGRVLEEVDMHTRSDVGVAAARLVARFHSLQVPREFDAERQPLLWKWFDRMLDEIGASDDVGVLPDSVNLDVLRAEV
;
A
#
# COMPACT_ATOMS: atom_id res chain seq x y z
N GLY A 1 14.98 -31.40 1.74
CA GLY A 1 13.93 -30.42 2.07
C GLY A 1 14.56 -29.10 1.77
N ASP A 2 14.09 -28.41 0.73
CA ASP A 2 14.66 -27.11 0.39
C ASP A 2 14.15 -26.09 1.39
N ASP A 3 15.07 -25.42 2.06
CA ASP A 3 14.75 -24.29 2.92
C ASP A 3 14.16 -23.18 2.05
N GLU A 4 12.90 -22.83 2.30
CA GLU A 4 12.22 -21.78 1.54
C GLU A 4 12.71 -20.41 1.99
N ALA A 5 13.30 -19.65 1.07
CA ALA A 5 13.75 -18.29 1.34
C ALA A 5 12.55 -17.37 1.57
N LEU A 6 12.61 -16.57 2.65
CA LEU A 6 11.57 -15.61 3.02
C LEU A 6 12.07 -14.18 2.91
N VAL A 7 11.14 -13.25 2.66
CA VAL A 7 11.35 -11.81 2.79
C VAL A 7 10.53 -11.30 3.95
N VAL A 8 11.17 -10.57 4.85
CA VAL A 8 10.51 -9.87 5.96
C VAL A 8 10.51 -8.37 5.65
N LYS A 9 9.32 -7.78 5.59
CA LYS A 9 9.14 -6.34 5.44
C LYS A 9 8.64 -5.76 6.76
N LEU A 10 9.36 -4.78 7.27
CA LEU A 10 8.94 -3.97 8.41
C LEU A 10 8.22 -2.73 7.89
N TYR A 11 7.10 -2.37 8.51
CA TYR A 11 6.37 -1.16 8.17
C TYR A 11 7.13 0.07 8.65
N SER A 12 7.23 1.07 7.78
CA SER A 12 7.75 2.39 8.16
C SER A 12 6.74 3.16 8.99
N ASP A 13 7.20 4.16 9.74
CA ASP A 13 6.33 5.05 10.52
C ASP A 13 5.22 5.66 9.65
N LEU A 14 5.54 6.07 8.42
CA LEU A 14 4.55 6.57 7.46
C LEU A 14 3.46 5.54 7.10
N SER A 15 3.83 4.27 6.98
CA SER A 15 2.87 3.19 6.73
C SER A 15 1.98 2.95 7.95
N LEU A 16 2.58 3.00 9.14
CA LEU A 16 1.89 2.84 10.43
C LEU A 16 0.93 4.01 10.69
N LEU A 17 1.29 5.23 10.29
CA LEU A 17 0.45 6.42 10.36
C LEU A 17 -0.80 6.26 9.47
N ARG A 18 -0.61 5.91 8.20
CA ARG A 18 -1.72 5.84 7.22
C ARG A 18 -2.69 4.68 7.47
N THR A 19 -2.22 3.58 8.04
CA THR A 19 -2.98 2.31 8.08
C THR A 19 -3.24 1.87 9.52
N GLU A 20 -4.49 1.54 9.83
CA GLU A 20 -4.84 0.98 11.14
C GLU A 20 -4.18 -0.38 11.38
N SER A 21 -4.00 -0.75 12.64
CA SER A 21 -3.35 -2.01 13.02
C SER A 21 -4.04 -3.26 12.46
N ASP A 22 -5.36 -3.26 12.34
CA ASP A 22 -6.16 -4.36 11.78
C ASP A 22 -6.16 -4.38 10.24
N GLN A 23 -5.97 -3.24 9.59
CA GLN A 23 -5.86 -3.10 8.14
C GLN A 23 -4.50 -3.57 7.59
N ARG A 24 -3.46 -3.53 8.42
CA ARG A 24 -2.08 -3.87 8.02
C ARG A 24 -1.97 -5.34 7.58
N GLY A 25 -1.49 -5.54 6.36
CA GLY A 25 -1.30 -6.87 5.77
C GLY A 25 -2.58 -7.59 5.34
N ALA A 26 -3.77 -6.98 5.51
CA ALA A 26 -5.03 -7.59 5.10
C ALA A 26 -5.10 -7.81 3.59
N VAL A 27 -4.67 -6.81 2.80
CA VAL A 27 -4.60 -6.91 1.33
C VAL A 27 -3.58 -7.98 0.89
N ASP A 28 -2.40 -8.04 1.52
CA ASP A 28 -1.38 -9.03 1.21
C ASP A 28 -1.90 -10.47 1.44
N LYS A 29 -2.61 -10.70 2.55
CA LYS A 29 -3.22 -12.01 2.85
C LYS A 29 -4.24 -12.41 1.79
N ILE A 30 -5.12 -11.49 1.38
CA ILE A 30 -6.09 -11.78 0.31
C ILE A 30 -5.37 -12.06 -1.01
N ALA A 31 -4.42 -11.20 -1.40
CA ALA A 31 -3.66 -11.40 -2.65
C ALA A 31 -2.93 -12.74 -2.66
N SER A 32 -2.40 -13.18 -1.51
CA SER A 32 -1.79 -14.49 -1.31
C SER A 32 -2.76 -15.64 -1.58
N VAL A 33 -3.94 -15.61 -0.96
CA VAL A 33 -4.99 -16.65 -1.11
C VAL A 33 -5.44 -16.79 -2.58
N PHE A 34 -5.52 -15.69 -3.32
CA PHE A 34 -5.95 -15.68 -4.72
C PHE A 34 -4.80 -15.85 -5.73
N GLY A 35 -3.58 -16.11 -5.27
CA GLY A 35 -2.40 -16.29 -6.15
C GLY A 35 -2.07 -15.04 -6.97
N LEU A 36 -2.29 -13.85 -6.40
CA LEU A 36 -1.95 -12.55 -6.97
C LEU A 36 -0.72 -11.93 -6.28
N GLY A 37 -0.24 -12.54 -5.20
CA GLY A 37 0.97 -12.17 -4.50
C GLY A 37 1.71 -13.39 -3.97
N PRO A 38 2.88 -13.19 -3.32
CA PRO A 38 3.62 -14.27 -2.68
C PRO A 38 2.83 -14.92 -1.54
N THR A 39 3.19 -16.15 -1.18
CA THR A 39 2.63 -16.83 -0.01
C THR A 39 2.98 -16.05 1.26
N VAL A 40 1.97 -15.61 2.00
CA VAL A 40 2.14 -14.92 3.29
C VAL A 40 2.23 -15.97 4.40
N TRP A 41 3.34 -15.97 5.13
CA TRP A 41 3.61 -16.91 6.22
C TRP A 41 3.25 -16.34 7.59
N SER A 42 3.50 -15.05 7.77
CA SER A 42 3.19 -14.33 9.01
C SER A 42 2.92 -12.86 8.72
N SER A 43 2.03 -12.26 9.51
CA SER A 43 1.70 -10.85 9.44
C SER A 43 1.34 -10.36 10.83
N THR A 44 2.00 -9.30 11.24
CA THR A 44 1.83 -8.65 12.54
C THR A 44 1.47 -7.18 12.33
N HIS A 45 1.35 -6.43 13.43
CA HIS A 45 1.12 -4.99 13.38
C HIS A 45 2.36 -4.17 12.96
N GLU A 46 3.53 -4.80 12.93
CA GLU A 46 4.84 -4.19 12.64
C GLU A 46 5.40 -4.61 11.28
N GLY A 47 4.91 -5.70 10.70
CA GLY A 47 5.42 -6.18 9.43
C GLY A 47 4.78 -7.44 8.89
N ILE A 48 5.35 -7.92 7.80
CA ILE A 48 4.87 -9.10 7.07
C ILE A 48 6.03 -9.94 6.55
N ALA A 49 5.91 -11.26 6.69
CA ALA A 49 6.83 -12.24 6.16
C ALA A 49 6.13 -13.04 5.04
N HIS A 50 6.73 -13.08 3.86
CA HIS A 50 6.21 -13.80 2.70
C HIS A 50 7.32 -14.51 1.94
N SER A 51 6.97 -15.49 1.09
CA SER A 51 7.94 -16.20 0.26
C SER A 51 8.75 -15.23 -0.61
N PHE A 52 10.03 -15.49 -0.77
CA PHE A 52 10.86 -14.83 -1.77
C PHE A 52 10.45 -15.29 -3.17
N VAL A 53 10.22 -14.33 -4.06
CA VAL A 53 9.92 -14.61 -5.47
C VAL A 53 11.13 -14.17 -6.31
N PRO A 54 11.86 -15.09 -6.95
CA PRO A 54 12.98 -14.73 -7.79
C PRO A 54 12.50 -13.97 -9.03
N GLY A 55 13.18 -12.87 -9.33
CA GLY A 55 12.85 -12.04 -10.49
C GLY A 55 13.44 -10.64 -10.35
N ARG A 56 13.16 -9.80 -11.35
CA ARG A 56 13.46 -8.37 -11.30
C ARG A 56 12.17 -7.57 -11.29
N VAL A 57 12.22 -6.40 -10.67
CA VAL A 57 11.18 -5.38 -10.82
C VAL A 57 11.23 -4.85 -12.26
N LEU A 58 10.05 -4.61 -12.84
CA LEU A 58 9.93 -3.98 -14.16
C LEU A 58 10.26 -2.49 -14.04
N GLU A 59 10.97 -1.97 -15.04
CA GLU A 59 11.27 -0.54 -15.14
C GLU A 59 10.16 0.17 -15.94
N GLU A 60 10.10 1.49 -15.84
CA GLU A 60 9.15 2.31 -16.61
C GLU A 60 9.22 2.02 -18.11
N VAL A 61 10.44 1.86 -18.64
CA VAL A 61 10.66 1.55 -20.05
C VAL A 61 10.05 0.20 -20.45
N ASP A 62 10.05 -0.81 -19.57
CA ASP A 62 9.41 -2.10 -19.83
C ASP A 62 7.90 -1.89 -20.00
N MET A 63 7.27 -1.12 -19.10
CA MET A 63 5.83 -0.89 -19.12
C MET A 63 5.37 -0.14 -20.38
N HIS A 64 6.20 0.77 -20.89
CA HIS A 64 5.85 1.58 -22.07
C HIS A 64 6.20 0.94 -23.41
N THR A 65 7.27 0.13 -23.48
CA THR A 65 7.77 -0.39 -24.75
C THR A 65 7.37 -1.84 -25.03
N ARG A 66 6.98 -2.59 -24.00
CA ARG A 66 6.68 -4.02 -24.12
C ARG A 66 5.19 -4.30 -24.01
N SER A 67 4.55 -4.53 -25.16
CA SER A 67 3.12 -4.83 -25.22
C SER A 67 2.71 -6.10 -24.46
N ASP A 68 3.57 -7.12 -24.42
CA ASP A 68 3.36 -8.35 -23.64
C ASP A 68 3.25 -8.06 -22.13
N VAL A 69 4.10 -7.17 -21.63
CA VAL A 69 4.10 -6.73 -20.23
C VAL A 69 2.82 -5.95 -19.92
N GLY A 70 2.46 -4.98 -20.75
CA GLY A 70 1.25 -4.17 -20.57
C GLY A 70 -0.02 -5.03 -20.52
N VAL A 71 -0.15 -5.99 -21.45
CA VAL A 71 -1.30 -6.93 -21.47
C VAL A 71 -1.32 -7.82 -20.23
N ALA A 72 -0.17 -8.35 -19.81
CA ALA A 72 -0.08 -9.18 -18.60
C ALA A 72 -0.45 -8.39 -17.33
N ALA A 73 0.08 -7.16 -17.18
CA ALA A 73 -0.22 -6.29 -16.05
C ALA A 73 -1.71 -5.92 -16.02
N ALA A 74 -2.31 -5.55 -17.14
CA ALA A 74 -3.73 -5.23 -17.21
C ALA A 74 -4.62 -6.41 -16.77
N ARG A 75 -4.27 -7.64 -17.16
CA ARG A 75 -4.98 -8.86 -16.72
C ARG A 75 -4.84 -9.10 -15.21
N LEU A 76 -3.66 -8.88 -14.65
CA LEU A 76 -3.43 -9.02 -13.20
C LEU A 76 -4.21 -7.95 -12.41
N VAL A 77 -4.18 -6.70 -12.86
CA VAL A 77 -4.95 -5.60 -12.26
C VAL A 77 -6.45 -5.89 -12.33
N ALA A 78 -6.96 -6.36 -13.48
CA ALA A 78 -8.37 -6.72 -13.61
C ALA A 78 -8.78 -7.83 -12.62
N ARG A 79 -7.93 -8.86 -12.45
CA ARG A 79 -8.15 -9.91 -11.43
C ARG A 79 -8.13 -9.34 -10.02
N PHE A 80 -7.18 -8.47 -9.71
CA PHE A 80 -7.08 -7.83 -8.40
C PHE A 80 -8.31 -6.97 -8.09
N HIS A 81 -8.79 -6.17 -9.05
CA HIS A 81 -10.01 -5.37 -8.91
C HIS A 81 -11.29 -6.19 -8.76
N SER A 82 -11.29 -7.47 -9.17
CA SER A 82 -12.44 -8.35 -9.00
C SER A 82 -12.55 -8.97 -7.60
N LEU A 83 -11.53 -8.79 -6.75
CA LEU A 83 -11.55 -9.28 -5.38
C LEU A 83 -12.49 -8.45 -4.52
N GLN A 84 -13.09 -9.10 -3.52
CA GLN A 84 -13.84 -8.38 -2.49
C GLN A 84 -12.88 -7.55 -1.64
N VAL A 85 -13.31 -6.34 -1.30
CA VAL A 85 -12.59 -5.48 -0.36
C VAL A 85 -12.54 -6.18 1.01
N PRO A 86 -11.35 -6.30 1.64
CA PRO A 86 -11.25 -6.88 2.98
C PRO A 86 -12.15 -6.13 3.97
N ARG A 87 -12.83 -6.86 4.86
CA ARG A 87 -13.75 -6.30 5.86
C ARG A 87 -13.10 -5.30 6.83
N GLU A 88 -11.78 -5.38 6.96
CA GLU A 88 -10.96 -4.46 7.76
C GLU A 88 -10.98 -3.04 7.17
N PHE A 89 -11.36 -2.90 5.90
CA PHE A 89 -11.59 -1.63 5.24
C PHE A 89 -13.09 -1.35 5.17
N ASP A 90 -13.54 -0.38 5.97
CA ASP A 90 -14.90 0.17 5.89
C ASP A 90 -15.00 1.16 4.73
N ALA A 91 -15.18 0.61 3.52
CA ALA A 91 -15.27 1.41 2.30
C ALA A 91 -16.51 2.33 2.26
N GLU A 92 -17.52 2.06 3.09
CA GLU A 92 -18.77 2.84 3.11
C GLU A 92 -18.67 4.06 4.03
N ARG A 93 -17.80 4.04 5.04
CA ARG A 93 -17.65 5.16 5.99
C ARG A 93 -16.60 6.19 5.60
N GLN A 94 -15.47 5.79 5.03
CA GLN A 94 -14.42 6.75 4.67
C GLN A 94 -13.51 6.23 3.55
N PRO A 95 -13.48 6.87 2.37
CA PRO A 95 -12.51 6.53 1.34
C PRO A 95 -11.07 6.68 1.83
N LEU A 96 -10.22 5.69 1.57
CA LEU A 96 -8.86 5.62 2.12
C LEU A 96 -7.98 6.79 1.73
N LEU A 97 -8.14 7.31 0.51
CA LEU A 97 -7.36 8.43 0.03
C LEU A 97 -7.53 9.66 0.94
N TRP A 98 -8.77 10.00 1.27
CA TRP A 98 -9.09 11.14 2.14
C TRP A 98 -8.64 10.90 3.57
N LYS A 99 -8.91 9.70 4.11
CA LYS A 99 -8.39 9.29 5.42
C LYS A 99 -6.87 9.48 5.53
N TRP A 100 -6.13 9.09 4.51
CA TRP A 100 -4.68 9.21 4.50
C TRP A 100 -4.22 10.65 4.36
N PHE A 101 -4.90 11.45 3.54
CA PHE A 101 -4.61 12.88 3.43
C PHE A 101 -4.83 13.60 4.76
N ASP A 102 -5.98 13.39 5.41
CA ASP A 102 -6.27 13.97 6.73
C ASP A 102 -5.17 13.66 7.74
N ARG A 103 -4.78 12.39 7.86
CA ARG A 103 -3.71 11.97 8.77
C ARG A 103 -2.37 12.61 8.47
N MET A 104 -2.03 12.75 7.19
CA MET A 104 -0.79 13.43 6.81
C MET A 104 -0.85 14.91 7.10
N LEU A 105 -1.99 15.58 6.88
CA LEU A 105 -2.17 17.00 7.20
C LEU A 105 -2.14 17.26 8.71
N ASP A 106 -2.64 16.32 9.52
CA ASP A 106 -2.51 16.35 10.98
C ASP A 106 -1.06 16.19 11.42
N GLU A 107 -0.36 15.19 10.89
CA GLU A 107 1.06 14.96 11.22
C GLU A 107 1.94 16.15 10.81
N ILE A 108 1.71 16.69 9.61
CA ILE A 108 2.41 17.88 9.13
C ILE A 108 2.10 19.06 10.06
N GLY A 109 0.84 19.33 10.40
CA GLY A 109 0.45 20.44 11.25
C GLY A 109 1.00 20.34 12.69
N ALA A 110 1.23 19.12 13.17
CA ALA A 110 1.84 18.86 14.47
C ALA A 110 3.38 18.85 14.44
N SER A 111 3.99 18.89 13.26
CA SER A 111 5.44 18.86 13.09
C SER A 111 6.09 20.20 13.46
N ASP A 112 7.25 20.14 14.13
CA ASP A 112 8.08 21.31 14.41
C ASP A 112 8.66 21.95 13.11
N ASP A 113 8.58 21.24 11.99
CA ASP A 113 9.13 21.63 10.69
C ASP A 113 8.06 22.17 9.70
N VAL A 114 6.88 22.59 10.17
CA VAL A 114 5.82 23.20 9.31
C VAL A 114 6.36 24.31 8.40
N GLY A 115 7.35 25.08 8.88
CA GLY A 115 7.99 26.16 8.11
C GLY A 115 8.80 25.71 6.89
N VAL A 116 8.98 24.40 6.67
CA VAL A 116 9.61 23.84 5.46
C VAL A 116 8.66 23.84 4.27
N LEU A 117 7.34 23.93 4.50
CA LEU A 117 6.37 23.99 3.42
C LEU A 117 6.52 25.30 2.61
N PRO A 118 6.32 25.26 1.28
CA PRO A 118 6.27 26.47 0.48
C PRO A 118 5.18 27.43 0.98
N ASP A 119 5.42 28.74 0.95
CA ASP A 119 4.45 29.77 1.39
C ASP A 119 3.09 29.69 0.68
N SER A 120 3.03 29.05 -0.49
CA SER A 120 1.79 28.81 -1.24
C SER A 120 0.91 27.71 -0.65
N VAL A 121 1.43 26.92 0.29
CA VAL A 121 0.69 25.83 0.94
C VAL A 121 -0.02 26.37 2.16
N ASN A 122 -1.35 26.34 2.12
CA ASN A 122 -2.19 26.68 3.25
C ASN A 122 -2.93 25.42 3.74
N LEU A 123 -2.58 24.94 4.94
CA LEU A 123 -3.14 23.71 5.50
C LEU A 123 -4.64 23.84 5.81
N ASP A 124 -5.12 25.02 6.20
CA ASP A 124 -6.55 25.24 6.47
C ASP A 124 -7.37 25.17 5.18
N VAL A 125 -6.84 25.69 4.07
CA VAL A 125 -7.46 25.58 2.75
C VAL A 125 -7.48 24.12 2.29
N LEU A 126 -6.36 23.40 2.43
CA LEU A 126 -6.29 21.98 2.05
C LEU A 126 -7.25 21.12 2.87
N ARG A 127 -7.37 21.37 4.19
CA ARG A 127 -8.33 20.67 5.06
C ARG A 127 -9.78 20.93 4.68
N ALA A 128 -10.10 22.05 4.03
CA ALA A 128 -11.45 22.34 3.58
C ALA A 128 -11.83 21.62 2.27
N GLU A 129 -10.85 21.04 1.56
CA GLU A 129 -11.06 20.28 0.32
C GLU A 129 -11.19 18.76 0.53
N VAL A 130 -10.86 18.27 1.72
CA VAL A 130 -10.91 16.86 2.13
C VAL A 130 -12.19 16.57 2.92
#